data_AF-A0A7G9XUC9-F1
#
_entry.id   AF-A0A7G9XUC9-F1
#
_cell.length_a   1.000
_cell.length_b   1.000
_cell.length_c   1.000
_cell.angle_alpha   90.00
_cell.angle_beta   90.00
_cell.angle_gamma   90.00
#
_symmetry.space_group_name_H-M   'P 1'
#
loop_
_entity.id
_entity.type
_entity.pdbx_description
1 polymer ?
#
loop_
_entity_poly.entity_id
_entity_poly.type
_entity_poly.pdbx_seq_one_letter_code
_entity_poly.pdbx_strand_id
1 'polypeptide(L)'
;MTGEFGMRFYAGVPIKSPQGYNVGVISVVDFKARTLGDGQLQSLIDLAALLTDELELKVASHALRSELTSTGDVPTPAVRYPQAV
;
A
#
# COMPACT_ATOMS: atom_id res chain seq x y z
N MET A 1 16.90 -0.24 -19.53
CA MET A 1 16.99 -1.70 -19.68
C MET A 1 15.58 -2.22 -19.91
N THR A 2 15.26 -2.69 -21.12
CA THR A 2 14.00 -3.39 -21.38
C THR A 2 14.19 -4.85 -20.97
N GLY A 3 13.76 -5.19 -19.76
CA GLY A 3 13.57 -6.60 -19.40
C GLY A 3 12.52 -7.22 -20.32
N GLU A 4 12.54 -8.54 -20.45
CA GLU A 4 11.70 -9.40 -21.31
C GLU A 4 10.18 -9.11 -21.28
N PHE A 5 9.72 -8.28 -20.35
CA PHE A 5 8.34 -7.81 -20.17
C PHE A 5 7.84 -6.75 -21.17
N GLY A 6 8.69 -6.20 -22.05
CA GLY A 6 8.24 -5.22 -23.06
C GLY A 6 7.76 -3.87 -22.51
N MET A 7 7.91 -3.63 -21.20
CA MET A 7 7.59 -2.35 -20.56
C MET A 7 8.52 -1.26 -21.09
N ARG A 8 7.95 -0.12 -21.51
CA ARG A 8 8.71 1.01 -22.10
C ARG A 8 8.57 2.31 -21.31
N PHE A 9 7.69 2.35 -20.33
CA PHE A 9 7.51 3.48 -19.43
C PHE A 9 7.16 3.00 -18.03
N TYR A 10 7.78 3.64 -17.04
CA TYR A 10 7.51 3.42 -15.62
C TYR A 10 7.70 4.76 -14.88
N ALA A 11 6.71 5.14 -14.09
CA ALA A 11 6.80 6.26 -13.16
C ALA A 11 6.16 5.84 -11.84
N GLY A 12 6.84 6.10 -10.72
CA GLY A 12 6.36 5.71 -9.40
C GLY A 12 6.57 6.82 -8.38
N VAL A 13 5.57 7.03 -7.52
CA VAL A 13 5.65 7.94 -6.39
C VAL A 13 5.44 7.14 -5.10
N PRO A 14 6.35 7.23 -4.11
CA PRO A 14 6.19 6.52 -2.86
C PRO A 14 5.04 7.11 -2.04
N ILE A 15 4.24 6.24 -1.44
CA ILE A 15 3.24 6.59 -0.44
C ILE A 15 3.91 6.46 0.92
N LYS A 16 3.96 7.55 1.67
CA LYS A 16 4.59 7.61 2.99
C LYS A 16 3.54 7.78 4.08
N SER A 17 3.79 7.18 5.23
CA SER A 17 3.05 7.48 6.45
C SER A 17 3.47 8.86 7.00
N PRO A 18 2.69 9.46 7.92
CA PRO A 18 3.07 10.70 8.61
C PRO A 18 4.42 10.63 9.32
N GLN A 19 4.81 9.42 9.76
CA GLN A 19 6.08 9.16 10.43
C GLN A 19 7.24 8.96 9.43
N GLY A 20 6.97 9.06 8.13
CA GLY A 20 7.96 8.97 7.05
C GLY A 20 8.25 7.56 6.55
N TYR A 21 7.53 6.54 7.02
CA TYR A 21 7.71 5.16 6.55
C TYR A 21 7.09 4.96 5.17
N ASN A 22 7.77 4.23 4.29
CA ASN A 22 7.20 3.84 2.99
C ASN A 22 6.13 2.77 3.21
N VAL A 23 4.87 3.13 2.99
CA VAL A 23 3.72 2.23 3.11
C VAL A 23 3.47 1.50 1.78
N GLY A 24 3.84 2.14 0.66
CA GLY A 24 3.70 1.57 -0.67
C GLY A 24 4.19 2.52 -1.76
N VAL A 25 3.83 2.22 -3.01
CA VAL A 25 4.17 3.05 -4.17
C VAL A 25 2.98 3.05 -5.13
N ILE A 26 2.55 4.23 -5.57
CA ILE A 26 1.67 4.34 -6.73
C ILE A 26 2.52 4.35 -7.99
N SER A 27 2.23 3.45 -8.94
CA SER A 27 3.01 3.30 -10.17
C SER A 27 2.13 3.39 -11.41
N VAL A 28 2.63 4.08 -12.42
CA VAL A 28 2.07 4.12 -13.78
C VAL A 28 3.02 3.35 -14.69
N VAL A 29 2.45 2.46 -15.49
CA VAL A 29 3.18 1.55 -16.39
C VAL A 29 2.59 1.68 -17.79
N ASP A 30 3.45 1.71 -18.82
CA ASP A 30 3.01 1.59 -20.21
C ASP A 30 4.03 0.79 -21.05
N PHE A 31 3.54 0.10 -22.08
CA PHE A 31 4.32 -0.61 -23.09
C PHE A 31 4.73 0.30 -24.26
N LYS A 32 4.20 1.52 -24.33
CA LYS A 32 4.67 2.58 -25.23
C LYS A 32 5.62 3.52 -24.49
N ALA A 33 6.65 4.00 -25.18
CA ALA A 33 7.54 5.01 -24.61
C ALA A 33 6.74 6.29 -24.35
N ARG A 34 6.88 6.84 -23.15
CA ARG A 34 6.28 8.12 -22.75
C ARG A 34 7.29 8.94 -21.96
N THR A 35 7.04 10.24 -21.93
CA THR A 35 7.73 11.17 -21.03
C THR A 35 6.69 11.71 -20.07
N LEU A 36 7.05 11.78 -18.78
CA LEU A 36 6.21 12.37 -17.76
C LEU A 36 6.53 13.87 -17.70
N GLY A 37 5.57 14.73 -18.04
CA GLY A 37 5.73 16.17 -17.85
C GLY A 37 5.56 16.58 -16.39
N ASP A 38 6.04 17.77 -16.02
CA ASP A 38 5.99 18.28 -14.63
C ASP A 38 4.56 18.29 -14.07
N GLY A 39 3.56 18.71 -14.87
CA GLY A 39 2.16 18.69 -14.47
C GLY A 39 1.62 17.28 -14.22
N GLN A 40 2.06 16.28 -14.98
CA GLN A 40 1.65 14.88 -14.79
C GLN A 40 2.33 14.27 -13.57
N LEU A 41 3.59 14.63 -13.32
CA LEU A 41 4.29 14.27 -12.10
C LEU A 41 3.58 14.87 -10.88
N GLN A 42 3.21 16.15 -10.94
CA GLN A 42 2.47 16.81 -9.87
C GLN A 42 1.14 16.12 -9.61
N SER A 43 0.38 15.79 -10.66
CA SER A 43 -0.87 15.03 -10.49
C SER A 43 -0.64 13.65 -9.85
N LEU A 44 0.47 12.97 -10.16
CA LEU A 44 0.79 11.68 -9.55
C LEU A 44 1.18 11.82 -8.07
N ILE A 45 1.83 12.93 -7.71
CA ILE A 45 2.13 13.31 -6.32
C ILE A 45 0.83 13.63 -5.56
N ASP A 46 -0.05 14.43 -6.15
CA ASP A 46 -1.34 14.80 -5.55
C ASP A 46 -2.20 13.55 -5.31
N LEU A 47 -2.19 12.59 -6.25
CA LEU A 47 -2.87 11.32 -6.09
C LEU A 47 -2.26 10.46 -4.97
N ALA A 48 -0.93 10.46 -4.84
CA ALA A 48 -0.27 9.78 -3.73
C ALA A 48 -0.65 10.40 -2.37
N ALA A 49 -0.76 11.73 -2.30
CA ALA A 49 -1.18 12.44 -1.10
C ALA A 49 -2.64 12.09 -0.71
N LEU A 50 -3.56 12.10 -1.68
CA LEU A 50 -4.95 11.70 -1.44
C LEU A 50 -5.06 10.26 -0.91
N LEU A 51 -4.25 9.35 -1.45
CA LEU A 51 -4.20 7.97 -0.97
C LEU A 51 -3.63 7.86 0.44
N THR A 52 -2.63 8.66 0.78
CA THR A 52 -2.10 8.75 2.15
C THR A 52 -3.22 9.12 3.13
N ASP A 53 -3.97 10.18 2.85
CA ASP A 53 -5.07 10.63 3.71
C ASP A 53 -6.15 9.54 3.91
N GLU A 54 -6.52 8.88 2.82
CA GLU A 54 -7.51 7.79 2.85
C GLU A 54 -7.01 6.55 3.61
N LEU A 55 -5.73 6.21 3.48
CA LEU A 55 -5.13 5.11 4.21
C LEU A 55 -5.05 5.40 5.71
N GLU A 56 -4.72 6.64 6.08
CA GLU A 56 -4.70 7.07 7.49
C GLU A 56 -6.08 6.95 8.13
N LEU A 57 -7.13 7.39 7.43
CA LEU A 57 -8.50 7.28 7.91
C LEU A 57 -8.90 5.82 8.14
N LYS A 58 -8.53 4.92 7.22
CA LYS A 58 -8.78 3.48 7.34
C LYS A 58 -8.03 2.86 8.52
N VAL A 59 -6.77 3.23 8.72
CA VAL A 59 -5.97 2.75 9.85
C VAL A 59 -6.59 3.18 11.18
N ALA A 60 -6.97 4.45 11.30
CA ALA A 60 -7.62 4.98 12.50
C ALA A 60 -8.95 4.27 12.78
N SER A 61 -9.79 4.08 11.76
CA SER A 61 -11.06 3.34 11.88
C SER A 61 -10.84 1.88 12.29
N HIS A 62 -9.83 1.22 11.74
CA HIS A 62 -9.49 -0.16 12.10
C HIS A 62 -9.00 -0.26 13.56
N ALA A 63 -8.19 0.70 14.03
CA ALA A 63 -7.71 0.73 15.40
C ALA A 63 -8.86 0.84 16.41
N LEU A 64 -9.80 1.78 16.19
CA LEU A 64 -10.99 1.93 17.02
C LEU A 64 -11.86 0.67 17.02
N ARG A 65 -12.01 0.01 15.86
CA ARG A 65 -12.76 -1.24 15.77
C ARG A 65 -12.07 -2.40 16.49
N SER A 66 -10.74 -2.46 16.44
CA SER A 66 -9.94 -3.46 17.14
C SER A 66 -10.09 -3.36 18.66
N GLU A 67 -10.17 -2.15 19.21
CA GLU A 67 -10.37 -1.93 20.65
C GLU A 67 -11.72 -2.48 21.12
N LEU A 68 -12.80 -2.25 20.35
CA LEU A 68 -14.13 -2.80 20.62
C LEU A 68 -14.16 -4.33 20.60
N THR A 69 -13.37 -4.96 19.73
CA THR A 69 -13.25 -6.43 19.67
C THR A 69 -12.33 -7.02 20.74
N SER A 70 -11.48 -6.21 21.38
CA SER A 70 -10.52 -6.66 22.41
C SER A 70 -11.13 -6.86 23.82
N THR A 71 -12.41 -6.50 24.00
CA THR A 71 -13.17 -6.79 25.24
C THR A 71 -13.98 -8.09 25.15
N GLY A 72 -13.87 -8.83 24.04
CA GLY A 72 -14.43 -10.17 23.90
C GLY A 72 -13.31 -11.21 23.88
N ASP A 73 -13.06 -11.85 25.02
CA ASP A 73 -12.21 -13.03 25.17
C ASP A 73 -12.51 -14.08 24.09
N VAL A 74 -11.63 -14.19 23.08
CA VAL A 74 -11.56 -15.36 22.20
C VAL A 74 -10.38 -16.18 22.68
N PRO A 75 -10.59 -17.25 23.46
CA PRO A 75 -9.50 -18.12 23.87
C PRO A 75 -8.84 -18.69 22.62
N THR A 76 -7.54 -18.46 22.48
CA THR A 76 -6.69 -19.09 21.47
C THR A 76 -6.95 -20.60 21.49
N PRO A 77 -7.56 -21.20 20.45
CA PRO A 77 -7.70 -22.64 20.42
C PRO A 77 -6.28 -23.21 20.31
N ALA A 78 -5.87 -23.97 21.33
CA ALA A 78 -4.64 -24.73 21.30
C ALA A 78 -4.73 -25.73 20.14
N VAL A 79 -4.17 -25.38 18.98
CA VAL A 79 -4.00 -26.31 17.87
C VAL A 79 -2.92 -27.30 18.27
N ARG A 80 -3.36 -28.42 18.87
CA ARG A 80 -2.55 -29.62 19.02
C ARG A 80 -2.36 -30.17 17.61
N TYR A 81 -1.12 -30.22 17.11
CA TYR A 81 -0.80 -31.01 15.93
C TYR A 81 -0.69 -32.49 16.35
N PRO A 82 -1.63 -33.39 16.02
CA PRO A 82 -1.28 -34.76 15.65
C PRO A 82 -0.70 -34.65 14.23
N GLN A 83 0.53 -35.06 13.94
CA GLN A 83 1.02 -36.43 13.77
C GLN A 83 2.57 -36.34 13.70
N ALA A 84 3.35 -37.18 14.38
CA ALA A 84 3.69 -38.55 13.96
C ALA A 84 4.29 -38.63 12.54
N VAL A 85 5.62 -38.46 12.44
CA VAL A 85 6.55 -39.45 11.87
C VAL A 85 7.95 -39.21 12.43
#